data_AF-A0AAN6FTN5-F1
#
_entry.id   AF-A0AAN6FTN5-F1
#
_cell.length_a   1.000
_cell.length_b   1.000
_cell.length_c   1.000
_cell.angle_alpha   90.00
_cell.angle_beta   90.00
_cell.angle_gamma   90.00
#
_symmetry.space_group_name_H-M   'P 1'
#
loop_
_entity.id
_entity.type
_entity.pdbx_description
1 polymer ?
#
loop_
_entity_poly.entity_id
_entity_poly.type
_entity_poly.pdbx_seq_one_letter_code
_entity_poly.pdbx_strand_id
1 'polypeptide(L)'
;MSAHTTTNPTTETPSSSETSENPLYPEESVSAADVSTKDSKVGITSNQSSSTTSNQPGSAEAAAEKLYEERIEEDQTQPKYTSPSYSCPQPTKSKIHLTSPPSFVPSPTWKPYEKHMPAHRLPRNSTAHRIAAIALYRALLLSTRTLPPQTFPPPERTSLQNIIRNRFKQARHEQSPRYLRLCFEAGYEALDRLDAAGAVAGDAQDEKREESASYILALLARAPEKVKRAPPLTALDPSLLKDLKLHLRTRPNATATTTETEKPSLFDRPLPLAQLKGGKRRVPVLYNAQGVPVLRLSKPQPAALSGYINHRAEVKQKRHDTRHRLTEELEGARWEDGWDGILERETGVRERNEQGKWRGVGWTQEIVSARDEVGRRLGEDAEKRRVMGGRMQGVVDRERAMAEREGREEAERAFWEASMESA
;
A
#
# COMPACT_ATOMS: atom_id res chain seq x y z
N MET A 1 -39.26 50.15 1.42
CA MET A 1 -38.99 50.12 2.87
C MET A 1 -38.40 48.76 3.16
N SER A 2 -37.17 48.52 3.60
CA SER A 2 -35.96 49.23 4.03
C SER A 2 -34.93 48.11 4.22
N ALA A 3 -33.61 48.22 4.27
CA ALA A 3 -32.56 49.01 3.66
C ALA A 3 -31.31 48.10 3.79
N HIS A 4 -30.37 48.16 2.85
CA HIS A 4 -29.10 47.45 2.91
C HIS A 4 -28.14 48.17 3.86
N THR A 5 -27.34 47.42 4.65
CA THR A 5 -26.13 47.97 5.26
C THR A 5 -24.97 46.97 5.20
N THR A 6 -24.01 47.34 4.36
CA THR A 6 -22.64 46.85 4.22
C THR A 6 -21.78 47.34 5.39
N THR A 7 -20.91 46.49 5.95
CA THR A 7 -19.71 46.95 6.68
C THR A 7 -18.50 46.06 6.31
N ASN A 8 -17.44 46.74 5.90
CA ASN A 8 -16.12 46.20 5.55
C ASN A 8 -15.19 46.20 6.77
N PRO A 9 -14.09 45.42 6.73
CA PRO A 9 -13.14 45.28 7.84
C PRO A 9 -12.12 46.44 7.94
N THR A 10 -11.79 46.80 9.18
CA THR A 10 -10.80 47.82 9.54
C THR A 10 -9.36 47.32 9.38
N THR A 11 -8.54 48.19 8.80
CA THR A 11 -7.10 48.12 8.61
C THR A 11 -6.37 48.55 9.88
N GLU A 12 -5.40 47.78 10.38
CA GLU A 12 -4.40 48.26 11.33
C GLU A 12 -2.99 48.04 10.77
N THR A 13 -2.21 49.11 10.77
CA THR A 13 -0.80 49.19 10.41
C THR A 13 0.06 49.06 11.69
N PRO A 14 1.31 48.56 11.58
CA PRO A 14 2.14 48.29 12.75
C PRO A 14 2.88 49.55 13.24
N SER A 15 2.96 49.69 14.56
CA SER A 15 3.74 50.70 15.28
C SER A 15 5.17 50.23 15.53
N SER A 16 6.11 51.14 15.30
CA SER A 16 7.56 51.04 15.48
C SER A 16 8.03 51.17 16.94
N SER A 17 9.36 50.98 17.12
CA SER A 17 10.26 51.32 18.27
C SER A 17 10.20 50.37 19.49
N GLU A 18 11.27 49.88 20.13
CA GLU A 18 12.74 50.13 20.19
C GLU A 18 13.41 48.88 20.84
N THR A 19 14.52 48.35 20.31
CA THR A 19 15.93 48.45 20.83
C THR A 19 16.32 47.49 21.98
N SER A 20 17.13 46.45 21.67
CA SER A 20 18.31 46.00 22.44
C SER A 20 19.09 44.97 21.58
N GLU A 21 20.19 45.36 20.94
CA GLU A 21 21.58 45.17 21.39
C GLU A 21 22.16 43.73 21.25
N ASN A 22 23.24 43.68 20.45
CA ASN A 22 24.29 42.67 20.27
C ASN A 22 24.11 41.43 19.36
N PRO A 23 24.78 41.41 18.19
CA PRO A 23 25.09 40.22 17.41
C PRO A 23 26.54 39.73 17.66
N LEU A 24 26.73 38.41 17.73
CA LEU A 24 28.04 37.77 17.81
C LEU A 24 28.20 36.81 16.62
N TYR A 25 28.74 37.31 15.51
CA TYR A 25 29.37 36.51 14.45
C TYR A 25 30.64 37.22 13.99
N PRO A 26 31.78 36.53 13.87
CA PRO A 26 32.97 37.11 13.24
C PRO A 26 32.89 36.98 11.72
N GLU A 27 32.99 38.13 11.06
CA GLU A 27 33.43 38.29 9.67
C GLU A 27 34.94 38.05 9.60
N GLU A 28 35.41 37.16 8.72
CA GLU A 28 36.71 37.31 8.08
C GLU A 28 36.57 37.00 6.59
N SER A 29 36.54 38.07 5.82
CA SER A 29 36.79 38.09 4.39
C SER A 29 38.30 38.25 4.16
N VAL A 30 38.87 37.45 3.27
CA VAL A 30 40.15 37.81 2.63
C VAL A 30 40.11 37.47 1.14
N SER A 31 40.61 38.45 0.38
CA SER A 31 40.50 38.66 -1.06
C SER A 31 41.36 37.71 -1.89
N ALA A 32 40.89 37.50 -3.13
CA ALA A 32 41.66 36.95 -4.23
C ALA A 32 42.73 37.95 -4.71
N ALA A 33 43.92 37.42 -4.99
CA ALA A 33 44.86 37.74 -6.09
C ALA A 33 46.29 37.55 -5.58
N ASP A 34 47.00 36.54 -6.09
CA ASP A 34 48.32 36.79 -6.67
C ASP A 34 48.79 35.64 -7.56
N VAL A 35 49.28 36.07 -8.71
CA VAL A 35 49.92 35.35 -9.79
C VAL A 35 51.36 35.06 -9.40
N SER A 36 51.90 33.84 -9.59
CA SER A 36 53.16 33.66 -10.33
C SER A 36 53.60 32.21 -10.47
N THR A 37 53.96 31.91 -11.71
CA THR A 37 54.66 30.78 -12.31
C THR A 37 56.06 30.55 -11.72
N LYS A 38 56.49 29.28 -11.64
CA LYS A 38 57.87 28.73 -11.76
C LYS A 38 57.81 27.26 -11.32
N ASP A 39 57.91 26.26 -12.18
CA ASP A 39 59.04 25.80 -13.02
C ASP A 39 59.62 24.49 -12.48
N SER A 40 59.97 23.60 -13.42
CA SER A 40 60.88 22.44 -13.35
C SER A 40 60.27 21.07 -13.02
N LYS A 41 60.12 20.13 -13.99
CA LYS A 41 61.16 19.34 -14.72
C LYS A 41 61.63 18.16 -13.85
N VAL A 42 61.29 16.90 -14.14
CA VAL A 42 61.98 15.86 -14.96
C VAL A 42 61.12 14.58 -14.74
N GLY A 43 60.88 13.63 -15.64
CA GLY A 43 61.49 13.32 -16.92
C GLY A 43 60.77 12.16 -17.63
N ILE A 44 61.25 11.97 -18.85
CA ILE A 44 60.80 11.12 -19.94
C ILE A 44 61.26 9.67 -19.73
N THR A 45 60.41 8.68 -20.03
CA THR A 45 60.80 7.54 -20.90
C THR A 45 59.59 7.03 -21.68
N SER A 46 59.74 7.05 -23.00
CA SER A 46 58.88 6.45 -24.01
C SER A 46 59.12 4.95 -24.08
N ASN A 47 58.08 4.16 -24.35
CA ASN A 47 58.18 3.09 -25.34
C ASN A 47 56.79 2.74 -25.88
N GLN A 48 56.69 2.85 -27.20
CA GLN A 48 55.55 2.43 -28.00
C GLN A 48 55.58 0.91 -28.17
N SER A 49 54.40 0.29 -28.08
CA SER A 49 54.09 -0.92 -28.85
C SER A 49 52.60 -0.91 -29.18
N SER A 50 52.31 -0.74 -30.46
CA SER A 50 51.01 -0.94 -31.08
C SER A 50 50.62 -2.41 -31.08
N SER A 51 49.42 -2.74 -30.59
CA SER A 51 48.73 -3.98 -30.97
C SER A 51 47.22 -3.76 -31.02
N THR A 52 46.69 -3.91 -32.22
CA THR A 52 45.28 -3.94 -32.61
C THR A 52 44.59 -5.21 -32.11
N THR A 53 43.49 -5.10 -31.35
CA THR A 53 42.38 -6.09 -31.24
C THR A 53 41.17 -5.34 -30.65
N SER A 54 40.17 -4.97 -31.46
CA SER A 54 38.95 -5.74 -31.76
C SER A 54 38.02 -5.98 -30.56
N ASN A 55 36.80 -5.45 -30.69
CA ASN A 55 35.63 -5.44 -29.78
C ASN A 55 35.19 -6.80 -29.21
N GLN A 56 34.69 -6.79 -27.97
CA GLN A 56 33.39 -7.36 -27.53
C GLN A 56 33.15 -7.02 -26.02
N PRO A 57 32.23 -6.12 -25.65
CA PRO A 57 31.71 -6.04 -24.29
C PRO A 57 30.39 -6.83 -24.23
N GLY A 58 30.41 -8.06 -23.70
CA GLY A 58 29.21 -8.92 -23.77
C GLY A 58 29.03 -9.93 -22.64
N SER A 59 29.82 -9.86 -21.57
CA SER A 59 29.73 -10.87 -20.49
C SER A 59 29.62 -10.28 -19.09
N ALA A 60 30.31 -9.17 -18.81
CA ALA A 60 30.22 -8.51 -17.50
C ALA A 60 28.92 -7.67 -17.35
N GLU A 61 28.42 -7.10 -18.44
CA GLU A 61 27.22 -6.24 -18.44
C GLU A 61 25.93 -7.08 -18.37
N ALA A 62 25.88 -8.20 -19.10
CA ALA A 62 24.80 -9.19 -18.99
C ALA A 62 24.77 -9.88 -17.60
N ALA A 63 25.93 -10.06 -16.95
CA ALA A 63 25.98 -10.57 -15.58
C ALA A 63 25.48 -9.54 -14.55
N ALA A 64 25.69 -8.24 -14.80
CA ALA A 64 25.17 -7.18 -13.97
C ALA A 64 23.66 -6.98 -14.15
N GLU A 65 23.13 -7.17 -15.37
CA GLU A 65 21.69 -7.16 -15.64
C GLU A 65 20.98 -8.37 -15.04
N LYS A 66 21.57 -9.58 -15.11
CA LYS A 66 21.04 -10.75 -14.41
C LYS A 66 20.99 -10.54 -12.89
N LEU A 67 22.02 -9.95 -12.30
CA LEU A 67 22.05 -9.59 -10.87
C LEU A 67 21.11 -8.44 -10.49
N TYR A 68 20.63 -7.67 -11.47
CA TYR A 68 19.65 -6.60 -11.28
C TYR A 68 18.22 -7.15 -11.41
N GLU A 69 17.97 -8.03 -12.37
CA GLU A 69 16.69 -8.74 -12.53
C GLU A 69 16.42 -9.72 -11.37
N GLU A 70 17.42 -10.50 -10.97
CA GLU A 70 17.33 -11.43 -9.82
C GLU A 70 17.08 -10.68 -8.49
N ARG A 71 17.58 -9.45 -8.37
CA ARG A 71 17.38 -8.59 -7.17
C ARG A 71 16.05 -7.83 -7.18
N ILE A 72 15.52 -7.54 -8.37
CA ILE A 72 14.15 -7.02 -8.54
C ILE A 72 13.12 -8.13 -8.23
N GLU A 73 13.44 -9.38 -8.53
CA GLU A 73 12.62 -10.56 -8.18
C GLU A 73 12.73 -10.94 -6.69
N GLU A 74 13.89 -10.80 -6.05
CA GLU A 74 14.05 -10.93 -4.59
C GLU A 74 13.26 -9.86 -3.80
N ASP A 75 13.23 -8.60 -4.27
CA ASP A 75 12.43 -7.54 -3.63
C ASP A 75 10.90 -7.74 -3.85
N GLN A 76 10.49 -8.51 -4.86
CA GLN A 76 9.08 -8.90 -5.09
C GLN A 76 8.70 -10.22 -4.42
N THR A 77 9.66 -11.06 -4.08
CA THR A 77 9.46 -12.20 -3.19
C THR A 77 9.72 -11.75 -1.75
N GLN A 78 8.68 -11.16 -1.15
CA GLN A 78 8.61 -10.99 0.31
C GLN A 78 9.19 -12.25 0.99
N PRO A 79 10.15 -12.14 1.93
CA PRO A 79 10.44 -13.25 2.80
C PRO A 79 9.11 -13.61 3.47
N LYS A 80 8.61 -14.81 3.17
CA LYS A 80 7.57 -15.43 3.96
C LYS A 80 8.04 -15.29 5.40
N TYR A 81 7.30 -14.56 6.22
CA TYR A 81 7.38 -14.73 7.66
C TYR A 81 7.15 -16.22 7.92
N THR A 82 8.24 -16.96 8.07
CA THR A 82 8.24 -18.26 8.70
C THR A 82 7.99 -17.97 10.17
N SER A 83 6.72 -17.99 10.55
CA SER A 83 6.34 -18.21 11.94
C SER A 83 7.16 -19.40 12.44
N PRO A 84 7.84 -19.30 13.59
CA PRO A 84 8.44 -20.46 14.22
C PRO A 84 7.35 -21.53 14.35
N SER A 85 7.58 -22.68 13.74
CA SER A 85 6.75 -23.84 13.98
C SER A 85 6.91 -24.21 15.46
N TYR A 86 5.87 -23.98 16.24
CA TYR A 86 5.72 -24.70 17.49
C TYR A 86 5.57 -26.17 17.13
N SER A 87 6.70 -26.89 17.14
CA SER A 87 6.72 -28.34 17.17
C SER A 87 6.16 -28.77 18.53
N CYS A 88 4.84 -28.98 18.56
CA CYS A 88 4.21 -29.68 19.67
C CYS A 88 4.80 -31.09 19.72
N PRO A 89 5.38 -31.54 20.86
CA PRO A 89 5.90 -32.89 20.99
C PRO A 89 4.77 -33.89 20.76
N GLN A 90 5.00 -34.80 19.82
CA GLN A 90 4.13 -35.94 19.55
C GLN A 90 4.03 -36.79 20.84
N PRO A 91 2.81 -37.08 21.35
CA PRO A 91 2.67 -38.12 22.35
C PRO A 91 2.98 -39.47 21.70
N THR A 92 3.93 -40.17 22.31
CA THR A 92 4.36 -41.52 21.95
C THR A 92 3.18 -42.48 21.85
N LYS A 93 3.18 -43.31 20.80
CA LYS A 93 2.26 -44.43 20.61
C LYS A 93 2.35 -45.41 21.78
N SER A 94 1.43 -45.32 22.74
CA SER A 94 1.09 -46.42 23.63
C SER A 94 -0.20 -47.06 23.15
N LYS A 95 -0.12 -48.35 22.79
CA LYS A 95 -1.25 -49.26 22.56
C LYS A 95 -2.24 -49.16 23.73
N ILE A 96 -3.49 -48.81 23.44
CA ILE A 96 -4.60 -49.06 24.34
C ILE A 96 -5.72 -49.70 23.51
N HIS A 97 -6.22 -50.82 24.03
CA HIS A 97 -7.14 -51.75 23.41
C HIS A 97 -8.49 -51.10 23.04
N LEU A 98 -9.04 -51.53 21.90
CA LEU A 98 -10.44 -51.29 21.52
C LEU A 98 -11.38 -51.94 22.54
N THR A 99 -12.20 -51.11 23.20
CA THR A 99 -13.45 -51.54 23.83
C THR A 99 -14.59 -50.69 23.29
N SER A 100 -15.73 -51.34 23.03
CA SER A 100 -16.95 -50.84 22.38
C SER A 100 -17.40 -49.41 22.73
N PRO A 101 -18.09 -48.72 21.80
CA PRO A 101 -18.64 -47.39 22.04
C PRO A 101 -19.81 -47.47 23.03
N PRO A 102 -19.86 -46.62 24.08
CA PRO A 102 -21.08 -46.43 24.84
C PRO A 102 -22.08 -45.61 24.02
N SER A 103 -23.33 -46.09 24.05
CA SER A 103 -24.53 -45.45 23.51
C SER A 103 -24.64 -43.99 23.96
N PHE A 104 -24.62 -43.07 22.99
CA PHE A 104 -24.89 -41.66 23.20
C PHE A 104 -26.40 -41.47 23.39
N VAL A 105 -26.81 -41.32 24.64
CA VAL A 105 -28.15 -40.84 25.01
C VAL A 105 -28.19 -39.32 24.76
N PRO A 106 -29.15 -38.78 23.98
CA PRO A 106 -29.21 -37.35 23.73
C PRO A 106 -29.68 -36.63 25.00
N SER A 107 -28.77 -35.85 25.61
CA SER A 107 -29.13 -34.96 26.72
C SER A 107 -29.97 -33.78 26.22
N PRO A 108 -31.17 -33.52 26.79
CA PRO A 108 -32.08 -32.50 26.32
C PRO A 108 -31.87 -31.18 27.08
N THR A 109 -30.80 -30.43 26.82
CA THR A 109 -30.71 -29.00 27.23
C THR A 109 -29.68 -28.24 26.40
N TRP A 110 -29.95 -28.05 25.10
CA TRP A 110 -29.31 -26.96 24.36
C TRP A 110 -30.01 -25.65 24.76
N LYS A 111 -29.44 -24.92 25.72
CA LYS A 111 -29.78 -23.50 25.95
C LYS A 111 -28.73 -22.65 25.20
N PRO A 112 -29.01 -22.17 23.98
CA PRO A 112 -28.06 -21.34 23.27
C PRO A 112 -28.11 -19.92 23.87
N TYR A 113 -26.96 -19.27 23.89
CA TYR A 113 -26.76 -17.84 24.14
C TYR A 113 -26.48 -17.38 25.61
N GLU A 114 -26.94 -18.02 26.68
CA GLU A 114 -26.78 -17.43 28.03
C GLU A 114 -25.31 -17.32 28.52
N LYS A 115 -24.39 -18.16 28.02
CA LYS A 115 -23.04 -18.32 28.60
C LYS A 115 -21.88 -17.68 27.84
N HIS A 116 -22.10 -17.01 26.69
CA HIS A 116 -21.00 -16.65 25.78
C HIS A 116 -20.73 -15.15 25.57
N MET A 117 -21.46 -14.24 26.22
CA MET A 117 -21.16 -12.80 26.10
C MET A 117 -20.94 -12.16 27.46
N PRO A 118 -19.70 -11.76 27.80
CA PRO A 118 -19.46 -10.92 28.97
C PRO A 118 -20.24 -9.61 28.79
N ALA A 119 -21.03 -9.23 29.81
CA ALA A 119 -21.93 -8.08 29.78
C ALA A 119 -21.24 -6.73 29.45
N HIS A 120 -19.91 -6.66 29.61
CA HIS A 120 -19.11 -5.45 29.40
C HIS A 120 -18.51 -5.31 27.99
N ARG A 121 -18.65 -6.32 27.09
CA ARG A 121 -18.10 -6.23 25.72
C ARG A 121 -19.16 -5.86 24.71
N LEU A 122 -18.90 -4.81 23.94
CA LEU A 122 -19.75 -4.42 22.81
C LEU A 122 -19.86 -5.57 21.80
N PRO A 123 -21.07 -5.93 21.31
CA PRO A 123 -21.27 -7.03 20.37
C PRO A 123 -20.40 -6.93 19.11
N ARG A 124 -20.16 -5.72 18.59
CA ARG A 124 -19.27 -5.48 17.44
C ARG A 124 -17.83 -5.98 17.66
N ASN A 125 -17.35 -5.96 18.90
CA ASN A 125 -16.00 -6.37 19.27
C ASN A 125 -15.94 -7.84 19.73
N SER A 126 -17.09 -8.52 19.81
CA SER A 126 -17.17 -9.94 20.14
C SER A 126 -16.99 -10.79 18.88
N THR A 127 -15.93 -11.61 18.86
CA THR A 127 -15.69 -12.56 17.77
C THR A 127 -16.80 -13.61 17.68
N ALA A 128 -17.30 -14.10 18.81
CA ALA A 128 -18.41 -15.06 18.87
C ALA A 128 -19.71 -14.50 18.24
N HIS A 129 -20.03 -13.23 18.53
CA HIS A 129 -21.18 -12.55 17.90
C HIS A 129 -21.05 -12.50 16.37
N ARG A 130 -19.87 -12.08 15.89
CA ARG A 130 -19.59 -11.97 14.45
C ARG A 130 -19.74 -13.32 13.75
N ILE A 131 -19.21 -14.40 14.34
CA ILE A 131 -19.33 -15.75 13.79
C ILE A 131 -20.79 -16.20 13.74
N ALA A 132 -21.54 -16.04 14.84
CA ALA A 132 -22.95 -16.42 14.91
C ALA A 132 -23.82 -15.66 13.88
N ALA A 133 -23.62 -14.34 13.77
CA ALA A 133 -24.35 -13.50 12.81
C ALA A 133 -24.05 -13.91 11.35
N ILE A 134 -22.78 -14.17 11.02
CA ILE A 134 -22.37 -14.62 9.68
C ILE A 134 -22.92 -16.02 9.38
N ALA A 135 -22.91 -16.93 10.35
CA ALA A 135 -23.45 -18.27 10.20
C ALA A 135 -24.95 -18.24 9.92
N LEU A 136 -25.73 -17.50 10.71
CA LEU A 136 -27.17 -17.33 10.51
C LEU A 136 -27.48 -16.67 9.16
N TYR A 137 -26.75 -15.60 8.81
CA TYR A 137 -26.90 -14.95 7.52
C TYR A 137 -26.68 -15.90 6.33
N ARG A 138 -25.64 -16.74 6.41
CA ARG A 138 -25.36 -17.74 5.37
C ARG A 138 -26.41 -18.84 5.34
N ALA A 139 -26.82 -19.36 6.50
CA ALA A 139 -27.85 -20.39 6.60
C ALA A 139 -29.17 -19.93 5.96
N LEU A 140 -29.65 -18.74 6.30
CA LEU A 140 -30.85 -18.15 5.70
C LEU A 140 -30.71 -17.95 4.19
N LEU A 141 -29.58 -17.44 3.69
CA LEU A 141 -29.40 -17.29 2.25
C LEU A 141 -29.29 -18.64 1.52
N LEU A 142 -28.74 -19.67 2.15
CA LEU A 142 -28.67 -21.01 1.58
C LEU A 142 -30.06 -21.66 1.55
N SER A 143 -30.83 -21.57 2.63
CA SER A 143 -32.18 -22.14 2.70
C SER A 143 -33.12 -21.49 1.67
N THR A 144 -33.04 -20.16 1.46
CA THR A 144 -33.81 -19.52 0.36
C THR A 144 -33.43 -19.99 -1.05
N ARG A 145 -32.23 -20.55 -1.24
CA ARG A 145 -31.79 -21.09 -2.54
C ARG A 145 -32.24 -22.54 -2.73
N THR A 146 -32.35 -23.31 -1.65
CA THR A 146 -32.77 -24.72 -1.68
C THR A 146 -34.29 -24.88 -1.81
N LEU A 147 -35.07 -23.79 -1.70
CA LEU A 147 -36.52 -23.84 -1.87
C LEU A 147 -36.95 -24.44 -3.23
N PRO A 148 -38.06 -25.21 -3.30
CA PRO A 148 -38.55 -25.83 -4.53
C PRO A 148 -39.03 -24.80 -5.58
N PRO A 149 -38.56 -24.87 -6.85
CA PRO A 149 -38.89 -23.91 -7.92
C PRO A 149 -40.37 -23.82 -8.26
N GLN A 150 -41.12 -24.90 -8.00
CA GLN A 150 -42.56 -24.95 -8.24
C GLN A 150 -43.38 -24.13 -7.23
N THR A 151 -42.93 -24.08 -5.98
CA THR A 151 -43.63 -23.37 -4.90
C THR A 151 -43.18 -21.91 -4.79
N PHE A 152 -41.90 -21.64 -5.07
CA PHE A 152 -41.32 -20.30 -4.99
C PHE A 152 -40.69 -19.91 -6.33
N PRO A 153 -41.33 -19.06 -7.15
CA PRO A 153 -40.75 -18.52 -8.36
C PRO A 153 -39.44 -17.74 -8.10
N PRO A 154 -38.52 -17.68 -9.09
CA PRO A 154 -37.28 -16.89 -8.99
C PRO A 154 -37.41 -15.43 -8.49
N PRO A 155 -38.43 -14.63 -8.87
CA PRO A 155 -38.56 -13.25 -8.38
C PRO A 155 -38.85 -13.18 -6.87
N GLU A 156 -39.61 -14.12 -6.32
CA GLU A 156 -39.97 -14.15 -4.91
C GLU A 156 -38.79 -14.55 -4.03
N ARG A 157 -38.00 -15.53 -4.48
CA ARG A 157 -36.72 -15.88 -3.82
C ARG A 157 -35.77 -14.71 -3.78
N THR A 158 -35.67 -13.98 -4.88
CA THR A 158 -34.80 -12.79 -4.97
C THR A 158 -35.27 -11.72 -3.99
N SER A 159 -36.59 -11.50 -3.91
CA SER A 159 -37.21 -10.59 -2.95
C SER A 159 -36.94 -11.02 -1.50
N LEU A 160 -37.05 -12.31 -1.18
CA LEU A 160 -36.76 -12.86 0.14
C LEU A 160 -35.29 -12.70 0.53
N GLN A 161 -34.36 -13.00 -0.39
CA GLN A 161 -32.94 -12.74 -0.18
C GLN A 161 -32.64 -11.27 0.04
N ASN A 162 -33.31 -10.37 -0.69
CA ASN A 162 -33.14 -8.93 -0.51
C ASN A 162 -33.67 -8.46 0.85
N ILE A 163 -34.80 -8.99 1.30
CA ILE A 163 -35.33 -8.73 2.65
C ILE A 163 -34.28 -9.15 3.69
N ILE A 164 -33.73 -10.37 3.60
CA ILE A 164 -32.69 -10.85 4.52
C ILE A 164 -31.47 -9.91 4.51
N ARG A 165 -30.95 -9.58 3.32
CA ARG A 165 -29.79 -8.66 3.20
C ARG A 165 -30.07 -7.29 3.80
N ASN A 166 -31.27 -6.73 3.58
CA ASN A 166 -31.67 -5.43 4.11
C ASN A 166 -31.82 -5.46 5.64
N ARG A 167 -32.39 -6.53 6.21
CA ARG A 167 -32.55 -6.67 7.66
C ARG A 167 -31.21 -6.78 8.37
N PHE A 168 -30.28 -7.59 7.86
CA PHE A 168 -28.92 -7.67 8.41
C PHE A 168 -28.15 -6.36 8.25
N LYS A 169 -28.40 -5.60 7.17
CA LYS A 169 -27.81 -4.26 6.99
C LYS A 169 -28.33 -3.26 8.02
N GLN A 170 -29.65 -3.26 8.28
CA GLN A 170 -30.27 -2.42 9.30
C GLN A 170 -29.72 -2.73 10.70
N ALA A 171 -29.60 -4.02 11.03
CA ALA A 171 -29.13 -4.48 12.33
C ALA A 171 -27.60 -4.32 12.56
N ARG A 172 -26.82 -3.84 11.58
CA ARG A 172 -25.35 -3.75 11.67
C ARG A 172 -24.84 -2.87 12.82
N HIS A 173 -25.58 -1.83 13.15
CA HIS A 173 -25.20 -0.86 14.18
C HIS A 173 -25.82 -1.15 15.54
N GLU A 174 -26.70 -2.14 15.64
CA GLU A 174 -27.36 -2.50 16.89
C GLU A 174 -26.36 -3.12 17.87
N GLN A 175 -26.23 -2.51 19.05
CA GLN A 175 -25.30 -2.96 20.09
C GLN A 175 -26.00 -3.51 21.34
N SER A 176 -27.34 -3.46 21.41
CA SER A 176 -28.09 -3.92 22.58
C SER A 176 -28.12 -5.46 22.64
N PRO A 177 -27.50 -6.10 23.66
CA PRO A 177 -27.48 -7.55 23.74
C PRO A 177 -28.89 -8.15 23.90
N ARG A 178 -29.79 -7.44 24.60
CA ARG A 178 -31.20 -7.85 24.77
C ARG A 178 -31.96 -7.88 23.45
N TYR A 179 -31.79 -6.84 22.64
CA TYR A 179 -32.43 -6.76 21.33
C TYR A 179 -31.87 -7.82 20.36
N LEU A 180 -30.54 -7.99 20.34
CA LEU A 180 -29.88 -8.98 19.49
C LEU A 180 -30.35 -10.41 19.79
N ARG A 181 -30.61 -10.76 21.06
CA ARG A 181 -31.17 -12.07 21.44
C ARG A 181 -32.50 -12.34 20.76
N LEU A 182 -33.44 -11.40 20.88
CA LEU A 182 -34.75 -11.49 20.22
C LEU A 182 -34.62 -11.60 18.70
N CYS A 183 -33.66 -10.88 18.10
CA CYS A 183 -33.39 -10.98 16.67
C CYS A 183 -32.81 -12.34 16.25
N PHE A 184 -31.93 -12.94 17.07
CA PHE A 184 -31.40 -14.27 16.81
C PHE A 184 -32.48 -15.34 16.96
N GLU A 185 -33.29 -15.29 18.01
CA GLU A 185 -34.43 -16.19 18.22
C GLU A 185 -35.38 -16.13 17.02
N ALA A 186 -35.83 -14.94 16.63
CA ALA A 186 -36.67 -14.76 15.45
C ALA A 186 -35.98 -15.22 14.15
N GLY A 187 -34.65 -15.10 14.08
CA GLY A 187 -33.86 -15.56 12.94
C GLY A 187 -33.77 -17.07 12.83
N TYR A 188 -33.65 -17.78 13.95
CA TYR A 188 -33.68 -19.24 14.01
C TYR A 188 -35.08 -19.78 13.73
N GLU A 189 -36.13 -19.16 14.28
CA GLU A 189 -37.51 -19.49 13.94
C GLU A 189 -37.77 -19.33 12.43
N ALA A 190 -37.27 -18.25 11.82
CA ALA A 190 -37.38 -18.04 10.38
C ALA A 190 -36.62 -19.11 9.58
N LEU A 191 -35.45 -19.55 10.05
CA LEU A 191 -34.68 -20.62 9.42
C LEU A 191 -35.43 -21.95 9.48
N ASP A 192 -36.00 -22.31 10.64
CA ASP A 192 -36.79 -23.53 10.81
C ASP A 192 -37.99 -23.58 9.86
N ARG A 193 -38.65 -22.44 9.64
CA ARG A 193 -39.75 -22.32 8.65
C ARG A 193 -39.28 -22.46 7.20
N LEU A 194 -38.09 -21.94 6.87
CA LEU A 194 -37.51 -22.07 5.54
C LEU A 194 -37.02 -23.49 5.26
N ASP A 195 -36.46 -24.15 6.26
CA ASP A 195 -36.01 -25.54 6.15
C ASP A 195 -37.21 -26.50 6.08
N ALA A 196 -38.29 -26.25 6.83
CA ALA A 196 -39.56 -26.97 6.70
C ALA A 196 -40.18 -26.80 5.29
N ALA A 197 -40.08 -25.60 4.70
CA ALA A 197 -40.54 -25.35 3.34
C ALA A 197 -39.64 -25.97 2.25
N GLY A 198 -38.36 -26.21 2.56
CA GLY A 198 -37.35 -26.80 1.68
C GLY A 198 -37.12 -28.30 1.85
N ALA A 199 -37.75 -28.94 2.84
CA ALA A 199 -37.58 -30.36 3.14
C ALA A 199 -38.01 -31.27 1.97
N VAL A 200 -37.29 -32.37 1.79
CA VAL A 200 -37.58 -33.39 0.77
C VAL A 200 -38.84 -34.18 1.18
N ALA A 201 -39.72 -34.39 0.21
CA ALA A 201 -41.08 -34.89 0.40
C ALA A 201 -41.15 -36.22 1.17
N GLY A 202 -42.15 -36.29 2.03
CA GLY A 202 -42.64 -37.48 2.71
C GLY A 202 -44.02 -37.14 3.26
N ASP A 203 -44.97 -38.07 3.22
CA ASP A 203 -46.41 -37.79 3.30
C ASP A 203 -46.86 -36.94 4.53
N ALA A 204 -46.20 -37.09 5.69
CA ALA A 204 -46.49 -36.31 6.90
C ALA A 204 -45.75 -34.95 6.99
N GLN A 205 -44.78 -34.72 6.11
CA GLN A 205 -44.01 -33.48 5.99
C GLN A 205 -44.57 -32.54 4.92
N ASP A 206 -45.44 -33.05 4.03
CA ASP A 206 -46.00 -32.27 2.94
C ASP A 206 -47.02 -31.23 3.44
N GLU A 207 -47.88 -31.57 4.41
CA GLU A 207 -48.80 -30.59 5.05
C GLU A 207 -48.02 -29.44 5.71
N LYS A 208 -47.00 -29.77 6.51
CA LYS A 208 -46.16 -28.77 7.19
C LYS A 208 -45.36 -27.90 6.22
N ARG A 209 -44.97 -28.47 5.10
CA ARG A 209 -44.28 -27.78 4.01
C ARG A 209 -45.20 -26.78 3.33
N GLU A 210 -46.44 -27.16 3.03
CA GLU A 210 -47.44 -26.27 2.43
C GLU A 210 -47.88 -25.15 3.40
N GLU A 211 -48.07 -25.47 4.68
CA GLU A 211 -48.34 -24.47 5.72
C GLU A 211 -47.19 -23.47 5.87
N SER A 212 -45.95 -23.96 5.91
CA SER A 212 -44.76 -23.10 6.03
C SER A 212 -44.56 -22.26 4.77
N ALA A 213 -44.80 -22.83 3.59
CA ALA A 213 -44.69 -22.12 2.32
C ALA A 213 -45.76 -21.04 2.17
N SER A 214 -47.02 -21.37 2.46
CA SER A 214 -48.13 -20.41 2.41
C SER A 214 -47.96 -19.27 3.41
N TYR A 215 -47.45 -19.56 4.61
CA TYR A 215 -47.11 -18.54 5.61
C TYR A 215 -46.03 -17.56 5.09
N ILE A 216 -44.97 -18.08 4.47
CA ILE A 216 -43.88 -17.25 3.90
C ILE A 216 -44.41 -16.37 2.76
N LEU A 217 -45.23 -16.93 1.87
CA LEU A 217 -45.82 -16.19 0.76
C LEU A 217 -46.79 -15.09 1.24
N ALA A 218 -47.62 -15.39 2.24
CA ALA A 218 -48.50 -14.40 2.87
C ALA A 218 -47.70 -13.26 3.51
N LEU A 219 -46.58 -13.58 4.17
CA LEU A 219 -45.70 -12.58 4.76
C LEU A 219 -44.98 -11.74 3.71
N LEU A 220 -44.55 -12.36 2.60
CA LEU A 220 -43.92 -11.69 1.47
C LEU A 220 -44.90 -10.74 0.75
N ALA A 221 -46.17 -11.14 0.62
CA ALA A 221 -47.22 -10.29 0.06
C ALA A 221 -47.47 -9.05 0.94
N ARG A 222 -47.47 -9.21 2.27
CA ARG A 222 -47.62 -8.11 3.24
C ARG A 222 -46.39 -7.20 3.34
N ALA A 223 -45.20 -7.68 2.95
CA ALA A 223 -43.96 -6.92 3.09
C ALA A 223 -43.93 -5.68 2.18
N PRO A 224 -43.48 -4.51 2.68
CA PRO A 224 -43.40 -3.29 1.86
C PRO A 224 -42.34 -3.41 0.76
N GLU A 225 -42.65 -2.88 -0.43
CA GLU A 225 -41.79 -2.93 -1.63
C GLU A 225 -40.37 -2.38 -1.41
N LYS A 226 -40.23 -1.40 -0.50
CA LYS A 226 -38.93 -0.81 -0.14
C LYS A 226 -37.93 -1.85 0.40
N VAL A 227 -38.42 -2.90 1.06
CA VAL A 227 -37.59 -3.95 1.68
C VAL A 227 -37.29 -5.10 0.71
N LYS A 228 -38.12 -5.27 -0.34
CA LYS A 228 -37.92 -6.26 -1.42
C LYS A 228 -36.85 -5.83 -2.44
N ARG A 229 -36.61 -4.52 -2.56
CA ARG A 229 -35.54 -3.98 -3.41
C ARG A 229 -34.18 -4.47 -2.95
N ALA A 230 -33.31 -4.80 -3.90
CA ALA A 230 -31.93 -5.13 -3.59
C ALA A 230 -31.33 -3.98 -2.77
N PRO A 231 -30.60 -4.27 -1.66
CA PRO A 231 -29.85 -3.23 -0.98
C PRO A 231 -29.02 -2.51 -2.04
N PRO A 232 -28.97 -1.16 -2.03
CA PRO A 232 -28.03 -0.47 -2.90
C PRO A 232 -26.69 -1.11 -2.62
N LEU A 233 -26.06 -1.66 -3.68
CA LEU A 233 -24.71 -2.18 -3.62
C LEU A 233 -23.95 -1.08 -2.91
N THR A 234 -23.55 -1.38 -1.68
CA THR A 234 -22.76 -0.43 -0.91
C THR A 234 -21.53 -0.35 -1.78
N ALA A 235 -21.33 0.81 -2.45
CA ALA A 235 -20.13 1.07 -3.20
C ALA A 235 -19.02 0.50 -2.34
N LEU A 236 -18.37 -0.55 -2.86
CA LEU A 236 -17.36 -1.32 -2.14
C LEU A 236 -16.56 -0.34 -1.29
N ASP A 237 -16.33 -0.65 -0.02
CA ASP A 237 -15.61 0.24 0.90
C ASP A 237 -14.47 0.92 0.12
N PRO A 238 -14.38 2.27 0.10
CA PRO A 238 -13.37 2.95 -0.69
C PRO A 238 -11.95 2.39 -0.49
N SER A 239 -11.66 1.82 0.68
CA SER A 239 -10.43 1.07 0.94
C SER A 239 -10.34 -0.21 0.10
N LEU A 240 -11.37 -1.04 0.10
CA LEU A 240 -11.43 -2.27 -0.71
C LEU A 240 -11.42 -1.98 -2.22
N LEU A 241 -12.00 -0.86 -2.66
CA LEU A 241 -11.87 -0.40 -4.06
C LEU A 241 -10.44 0.00 -4.41
N LYS A 242 -9.75 0.69 -3.50
CA LYS A 242 -8.34 1.03 -3.69
C LYS A 242 -7.47 -0.22 -3.73
N ASP A 243 -7.70 -1.17 -2.82
CA ASP A 243 -6.96 -2.43 -2.76
C ASP A 243 -7.23 -3.29 -4.00
N LEU A 244 -8.49 -3.43 -4.41
CA LEU A 244 -8.86 -4.14 -5.63
C LEU A 244 -8.25 -3.49 -6.87
N LYS A 245 -8.28 -2.15 -6.96
CA LYS A 245 -7.67 -1.40 -8.06
C LYS A 245 -6.15 -1.49 -8.06
N LEU A 246 -5.53 -1.57 -6.88
CA LEU A 246 -4.11 -1.84 -6.73
C LEU A 246 -3.80 -3.26 -7.23
N HIS A 247 -4.51 -4.27 -6.74
CA HIS A 247 -4.36 -5.68 -7.16
C HIS A 247 -4.61 -5.91 -8.66
N LEU A 248 -5.60 -5.23 -9.25
CA LEU A 248 -5.84 -5.27 -10.70
C LEU A 248 -4.71 -4.61 -11.51
N ARG A 249 -3.96 -3.70 -10.88
CA ARG A 249 -2.85 -2.98 -11.50
C ARG A 249 -1.51 -3.68 -11.28
N THR A 250 -1.38 -4.51 -10.24
CA THR A 250 -0.23 -5.41 -10.00
C THR A 250 -0.36 -6.76 -10.68
N ARG A 251 -1.55 -7.15 -11.17
CA ARG A 251 -1.67 -8.38 -11.96
C ARG A 251 -0.96 -8.14 -13.30
N PRO A 252 0.17 -8.81 -13.60
CA PRO A 252 0.71 -8.78 -14.95
C PRO A 252 -0.39 -9.35 -15.85
N ASN A 253 -0.77 -8.58 -16.87
CA ASN A 253 -1.75 -8.99 -17.86
C ASN A 253 -1.15 -10.19 -18.61
N ALA A 254 -1.44 -11.41 -18.15
CA ALA A 254 -1.01 -12.65 -18.79
C ALA A 254 -1.62 -12.85 -20.20
N THR A 255 -2.43 -11.92 -20.67
CA THR A 255 -3.09 -11.91 -21.98
C THR A 255 -2.70 -10.73 -22.88
N ALA A 256 -1.72 -9.90 -22.50
CA ALA A 256 -1.18 -8.89 -23.39
C ALA A 256 -0.10 -9.49 -24.33
N THR A 257 -0.49 -10.47 -25.13
CA THR A 257 0.25 -10.87 -26.34
C THR A 257 -0.07 -9.87 -27.45
N THR A 258 0.26 -8.60 -27.23
CA THR A 258 0.09 -7.54 -28.22
C THR A 258 1.45 -6.93 -28.47
N THR A 259 2.16 -7.46 -29.48
CA THR A 259 3.33 -6.86 -30.15
C THR A 259 3.87 -5.60 -29.46
N GLU A 260 4.56 -5.77 -28.34
CA GLU A 260 5.26 -4.68 -27.69
C GLU A 260 6.43 -4.35 -28.61
N THR A 261 6.26 -3.31 -29.42
CA THR A 261 7.42 -2.60 -29.95
C THR A 261 8.19 -2.13 -28.73
N GLU A 262 9.30 -2.81 -28.44
CA GLU A 262 10.20 -2.51 -27.34
C GLU A 262 10.51 -1.01 -27.40
N LYS A 263 9.94 -0.26 -26.46
CA LYS A 263 10.20 1.17 -26.41
C LYS A 263 11.66 1.31 -26.00
N PRO A 264 12.50 2.01 -26.78
CA PRO A 264 13.92 2.11 -26.46
C PRO A 264 14.09 2.70 -25.05
N SER A 265 15.08 2.20 -24.31
CA SER A 265 15.31 2.62 -22.94
C SER A 265 15.58 4.13 -22.89
N LEU A 266 15.28 4.74 -21.74
CA LEU A 266 15.57 6.16 -21.49
C LEU A 266 17.06 6.46 -21.69
N PHE A 267 17.92 5.50 -21.37
CA PHE A 267 19.38 5.65 -21.37
C PHE A 267 20.06 5.34 -22.70
N ASP A 268 19.38 4.65 -23.63
CA ASP A 268 19.92 4.26 -24.94
C ASP A 268 19.97 5.42 -25.94
N ARG A 269 19.55 6.61 -25.50
CA ARG A 269 19.61 7.84 -26.26
C ARG A 269 21.06 8.25 -26.52
N PRO A 270 21.39 8.75 -27.71
CA PRO A 270 20.50 9.37 -28.71
C PRO A 270 19.88 8.39 -29.73
N LEU A 271 18.58 8.55 -30.03
CA LEU A 271 17.87 7.71 -31.02
C LEU A 271 18.08 8.20 -32.46
N PRO A 272 17.99 7.34 -33.50
CA PRO A 272 18.01 7.76 -34.91
C PRO A 272 16.84 8.68 -35.27
N LEU A 273 17.04 9.60 -36.23
CA LEU A 273 16.02 10.57 -36.69
C LEU A 273 14.69 9.91 -37.10
N ALA A 274 14.73 8.73 -37.72
CA ALA A 274 13.55 7.97 -38.14
C ALA A 274 12.65 7.51 -36.98
N GLN A 275 13.22 7.35 -35.78
CA GLN A 275 12.49 6.94 -34.56
C GLN A 275 12.00 8.15 -33.74
N LEU A 276 12.38 9.37 -34.12
CA LEU A 276 11.98 10.58 -33.41
C LEU A 276 10.63 11.09 -33.91
N LYS A 277 9.75 11.40 -32.97
CA LYS A 277 8.44 11.98 -33.27
C LYS A 277 8.60 13.45 -33.69
N GLY A 278 8.44 13.72 -34.99
CA GLY A 278 8.43 15.07 -35.55
C GLY A 278 9.67 15.48 -36.34
N GLY A 279 10.55 14.54 -36.71
CA GLY A 279 11.64 14.75 -37.67
C GLY A 279 12.80 15.63 -37.20
N LYS A 280 12.68 16.29 -36.04
CA LYS A 280 13.74 17.10 -35.42
C LYS A 280 14.05 16.61 -34.02
N ARG A 281 15.34 16.59 -33.67
CA ARG A 281 15.80 16.22 -32.33
C ARG A 281 15.56 17.34 -31.34
N ARG A 282 14.97 17.00 -30.19
CA ARG A 282 14.78 17.92 -29.07
C ARG A 282 15.56 17.42 -27.88
N VAL A 283 16.49 18.25 -27.39
CA VAL A 283 17.26 17.95 -26.19
C VAL A 283 16.31 17.86 -24.98
N PRO A 284 16.28 16.71 -24.26
CA PRO A 284 15.48 16.57 -23.06
C PRO A 284 15.92 17.55 -21.95
N VAL A 285 14.97 17.97 -21.12
CA VAL A 285 15.27 18.86 -19.98
C VAL A 285 15.37 18.04 -18.71
N LEU A 286 16.55 18.00 -18.11
CA LEU A 286 16.77 17.46 -16.78
C LEU A 286 16.38 18.51 -15.74
N TYR A 287 15.55 18.13 -14.77
CA TYR A 287 15.18 19.00 -13.66
C TYR A 287 15.07 18.19 -12.36
N ASN A 288 15.19 18.88 -11.24
CA ASN A 288 15.04 18.28 -9.91
C ASN A 288 13.61 18.51 -9.41
N ALA A 289 12.88 17.42 -9.13
CA ALA A 289 11.54 17.46 -8.56
C ALA A 289 11.56 16.90 -7.14
N GLN A 290 11.57 17.78 -6.12
CA GLN A 290 11.60 17.39 -4.69
C GLN A 290 12.77 16.47 -4.31
N GLY A 291 13.90 16.60 -4.99
CA GLY A 291 15.08 15.77 -4.81
C GLY A 291 15.12 14.53 -5.70
N VAL A 292 14.14 14.32 -6.59
CA VAL A 292 14.15 13.26 -7.62
C VAL A 292 14.63 13.87 -8.95
N PRO A 293 15.73 13.39 -9.55
CA PRO A 293 16.11 13.82 -10.89
C PRO A 293 15.13 13.26 -11.91
N VAL A 294 14.60 14.13 -12.77
CA VAL A 294 13.62 13.75 -13.78
C VAL A 294 14.01 14.30 -15.14
N LEU A 295 14.07 13.40 -16.13
CA LEU A 295 14.31 13.75 -17.51
C LEU A 295 12.99 13.92 -18.27
N ARG A 296 12.70 15.14 -18.73
CA ARG A 296 11.47 15.44 -19.47
C ARG A 296 11.70 15.32 -20.98
N LEU A 297 11.13 14.27 -21.57
CA LEU A 297 11.18 14.01 -23.02
C LEU A 297 10.11 14.78 -23.80
N SER A 298 8.87 14.81 -23.30
CA SER A 298 7.71 15.41 -23.99
C SER A 298 6.91 16.36 -23.09
N LYS A 299 6.11 17.22 -23.72
CA LYS A 299 5.04 17.99 -23.07
C LYS A 299 3.69 17.54 -23.64
N PRO A 300 2.62 17.36 -22.83
CA PRO A 300 2.56 17.46 -21.36
C PRO A 300 3.28 16.31 -20.64
N GLN A 301 3.50 16.44 -19.33
CA GLN A 301 4.14 15.38 -18.51
C GLN A 301 3.21 14.16 -18.41
N PRO A 302 3.71 12.92 -18.58
CA PRO A 302 2.87 11.74 -18.42
C PRO A 302 2.42 11.58 -16.97
N ALA A 303 1.13 11.25 -16.77
CA ALA A 303 0.52 11.11 -15.44
C ALA A 303 1.18 10.02 -14.58
N ALA A 304 1.78 9.00 -15.20
CA ALA A 304 2.53 7.97 -14.49
C ALA A 304 3.78 8.55 -13.81
N LEU A 305 4.47 9.48 -14.48
CA LEU A 305 5.68 10.11 -13.95
C LEU A 305 5.35 11.09 -12.82
N SER A 306 4.28 11.88 -12.95
CA SER A 306 3.83 12.75 -11.85
C SER A 306 3.42 11.93 -10.62
N GLY A 307 2.70 10.82 -10.82
CA GLY A 307 2.36 9.88 -9.74
C GLY A 307 3.59 9.30 -9.04
N TYR A 308 4.63 8.91 -9.80
CA TYR A 308 5.89 8.43 -9.25
C TYR A 308 6.62 9.49 -8.41
N ILE A 309 6.71 10.73 -8.92
CA ILE A 309 7.35 11.84 -8.22
C ILE A 309 6.65 12.11 -6.88
N ASN A 310 5.31 12.18 -6.89
CA ASN A 310 4.51 12.39 -5.69
C ASN A 310 4.71 11.25 -4.68
N HIS A 311 4.66 10.00 -5.13
CA HIS A 311 4.89 8.85 -4.26
C HIS A 311 6.28 8.89 -3.62
N ARG A 312 7.33 9.23 -4.38
CA ARG A 312 8.70 9.36 -3.84
C ARG A 312 8.82 10.52 -2.85
N ALA A 313 8.14 11.65 -3.09
CA ALA A 313 8.08 12.76 -2.17
C ALA A 313 7.39 12.36 -0.85
N GLU A 314 6.27 11.65 -0.91
CA GLU A 314 5.57 11.12 0.27
C GLU A 314 6.43 10.15 1.08
N VAL A 315 7.11 9.21 0.42
CA VAL A 315 8.01 8.25 1.09
C VAL A 315 9.15 8.99 1.79
N LYS A 316 9.74 9.99 1.14
CA LYS A 316 10.79 10.82 1.75
C LYS A 316 10.25 11.58 2.97
N GLN A 317 9.08 12.20 2.86
CA GLN A 317 8.45 12.93 3.97
C GLN A 317 8.21 12.01 5.16
N LYS A 318 7.59 10.84 4.96
CA LYS A 318 7.34 9.86 6.04
C LYS A 318 8.61 9.45 6.78
N ARG A 319 9.73 9.33 6.08
CA ARG A 319 11.02 9.00 6.71
C ARG A 319 11.58 10.17 7.52
N HIS A 320 11.46 11.40 7.02
CA HIS A 320 11.79 12.58 7.82
C HIS A 320 10.92 12.67 9.06
N ASP A 321 9.59 12.49 8.93
CA ASP A 321 8.65 12.51 10.06
C ASP A 321 9.02 11.44 11.09
N THR A 322 9.36 10.22 10.63
CA THR A 322 9.82 9.14 11.52
C THR A 322 11.10 9.52 12.27
N ARG A 323 12.08 10.11 11.56
CA ARG A 323 13.32 10.56 12.19
C ARG A 323 13.09 11.68 13.20
N HIS A 324 12.20 12.62 12.90
CA HIS A 324 11.81 13.70 13.82
C HIS A 324 11.11 13.15 15.06
N ARG A 325 10.14 12.25 14.88
CA ARG A 325 9.47 11.55 15.98
C ARG A 325 10.47 10.81 16.89
N LEU A 326 11.41 10.06 16.33
CA LEU A 326 12.45 9.37 17.11
C LEU A 326 13.37 10.36 17.87
N THR A 327 13.52 11.58 17.36
CA THR A 327 14.31 12.61 18.05
C THR A 327 13.55 13.14 19.27
N GLU A 328 12.23 13.30 19.18
CA GLU A 328 11.36 13.68 20.29
C GLU A 328 11.31 12.57 21.36
N GLU A 329 11.19 11.31 20.95
CA GLU A 329 11.15 10.14 21.86
C GLU A 329 12.47 9.94 22.62
N LEU A 330 13.58 10.55 22.17
CA LEU A 330 14.90 10.42 22.80
C LEU A 330 14.92 10.96 24.23
N GLU A 331 14.21 12.06 24.50
CA GLU A 331 14.11 12.60 25.85
C GLU A 331 13.40 11.62 26.79
N GLY A 332 12.26 11.05 26.35
CA GLY A 332 11.55 10.00 27.08
C GLY A 332 12.43 8.78 27.35
N ALA A 333 13.16 8.32 26.33
CA ALA A 333 14.07 7.18 26.46
C ALA A 333 15.18 7.41 27.49
N ARG A 334 15.70 8.64 27.62
CA ARG A 334 16.68 8.99 28.67
C ARG A 334 16.08 8.90 30.06
N TRP A 335 14.82 9.30 30.22
CA TRP A 335 14.11 9.17 31.50
C TRP A 335 13.93 7.69 31.84
N GLU A 336 13.49 6.87 30.89
CA GLU A 336 13.31 5.42 31.10
C GLU A 336 14.64 4.73 31.47
N ASP A 337 15.75 5.06 30.80
CA ASP A 337 17.07 4.55 31.18
C ASP A 337 17.46 4.96 32.62
N GLY A 338 17.09 6.18 33.03
CA GLY A 338 17.27 6.65 34.40
C GLY A 338 16.43 5.86 35.40
N TRP A 339 15.18 5.54 35.05
CA TRP A 339 14.27 4.71 35.85
C TRP A 339 14.76 3.28 35.98
N ASP A 340 15.21 2.66 34.90
CA ASP A 340 15.84 1.33 34.92
C ASP A 340 17.04 1.31 35.87
N GLY A 341 17.86 2.37 35.85
CA GLY A 341 18.96 2.53 36.79
C GLY A 341 18.53 2.70 38.26
N ILE A 342 17.40 3.36 38.53
CA ILE A 342 16.84 3.46 39.90
C ILE A 342 16.32 2.09 40.35
N LEU A 343 15.55 1.40 39.49
CA LEU A 343 15.01 0.08 39.77
C LEU A 343 16.12 -0.94 40.05
N GLU A 344 17.19 -0.92 39.24
CA GLU A 344 18.36 -1.77 39.44
C GLU A 344 19.02 -1.52 40.81
N ARG A 345 19.15 -0.25 41.23
CA ARG A 345 19.74 0.11 42.53
C ARG A 345 18.87 -0.30 43.72
N GLU A 346 17.57 -0.04 43.67
CA GLU A 346 16.67 -0.21 44.82
C GLU A 346 16.16 -1.65 44.98
N THR A 347 15.96 -2.37 43.86
CA THR A 347 15.36 -3.71 43.90
C THR A 347 16.35 -4.82 43.52
N GLY A 348 17.50 -4.48 42.94
CA GLY A 348 18.45 -5.45 42.39
C GLY A 348 17.89 -6.25 41.20
N VAL A 349 16.67 -5.95 40.74
CA VAL A 349 16.03 -6.62 39.62
C VAL A 349 16.43 -5.88 38.35
N ARG A 350 17.25 -6.53 37.54
CA ARG A 350 17.46 -6.13 36.15
C ARG A 350 16.74 -7.12 35.24
N GLU A 351 16.01 -6.57 34.28
CA GLU A 351 15.16 -7.37 33.41
C GLU A 351 16.02 -8.32 32.55
N ARG A 352 15.82 -9.63 32.76
CA ARG A 352 16.37 -10.67 31.90
C ARG A 352 15.42 -10.92 30.74
N ASN A 353 15.98 -11.04 29.55
CA ASN A 353 15.23 -11.60 28.43
C ASN A 353 14.91 -13.08 28.67
N GLU A 354 14.06 -13.67 27.82
CA GLU A 354 13.66 -15.09 27.89
C GLU A 354 14.86 -16.06 27.83
N GLN A 355 16.02 -15.62 27.35
CA GLN A 355 17.27 -16.39 27.31
C GLN A 355 18.19 -16.16 28.53
N GLY A 356 17.71 -15.44 29.55
CA GLY A 356 18.48 -15.15 30.76
C GLY A 356 19.67 -14.20 30.56
N LYS A 357 19.77 -13.56 29.38
CA LYS A 357 20.68 -12.45 29.11
C LYS A 357 20.05 -11.17 29.63
N TRP A 358 20.89 -10.30 30.17
CA TRP A 358 20.49 -8.93 30.48
C TRP A 358 19.92 -8.27 29.22
N ARG A 359 18.79 -7.55 29.34
CA ARG A 359 18.32 -6.63 28.30
C ARG A 359 19.49 -5.65 28.05
N GLY A 360 20.19 -5.86 26.93
CA GLY A 360 21.56 -5.37 26.74
C GLY A 360 21.65 -4.01 26.06
N VAL A 361 20.52 -3.36 25.84
CA VAL A 361 20.42 -2.14 25.04
C VAL A 361 19.50 -1.19 25.82
N GLY A 362 20.02 -0.03 26.20
CA GLY A 362 19.20 1.00 26.84
C GLY A 362 18.15 1.52 25.87
N TRP A 363 17.06 2.06 26.40
CA TRP A 363 16.00 2.69 25.62
C TRP A 363 16.57 3.77 24.69
N THR A 364 17.48 4.60 25.19
CA THR A 364 18.14 5.64 24.38
C THR A 364 18.92 5.04 23.23
N GLN A 365 19.62 3.93 23.47
CA GLN A 365 20.44 3.29 22.44
C GLN A 365 19.59 2.70 21.32
N GLU A 366 18.43 2.12 21.64
CA GLU A 366 17.51 1.59 20.63
C GLU A 366 16.93 2.72 19.76
N ILE A 367 16.50 3.82 20.38
CA ILE A 367 15.98 4.99 19.66
C ILE A 367 17.06 5.62 18.77
N VAL A 368 18.29 5.75 19.27
CA VAL A 368 19.43 6.26 18.48
C VAL A 368 19.73 5.32 17.31
N SER A 369 19.77 4.00 17.53
CA SER A 369 19.97 3.00 16.49
C SER A 369 18.88 3.09 15.40
N ALA A 370 17.61 3.16 15.79
CA ALA A 370 16.49 3.31 14.88
C ALA A 370 16.57 4.62 14.07
N ARG A 371 16.94 5.73 14.72
CA ARG A 371 17.10 7.04 14.09
C ARG A 371 18.22 7.02 13.05
N ASP A 372 19.35 6.42 13.40
CA ASP A 372 20.53 6.33 12.55
C ASP A 372 20.26 5.41 11.34
N GLU A 373 19.52 4.32 11.53
CA GLU A 373 19.04 3.45 10.45
C GLU A 373 18.13 4.21 9.46
N VAL A 374 17.19 5.02 9.95
CA VAL A 374 16.38 5.90 9.09
C VAL A 374 17.26 6.92 8.35
N GLY A 375 18.24 7.49 9.03
CA GLY A 375 19.24 8.39 8.46
C GLY A 375 20.04 7.75 7.33
N ARG A 376 20.56 6.53 7.55
CA ARG A 376 21.28 5.73 6.56
C ARG A 376 20.43 5.50 5.32
N ARG A 377 19.16 5.08 5.47
CA ARG A 377 18.23 4.88 4.35
C ARG A 377 17.96 6.16 3.56
N LEU A 378 17.86 7.31 4.23
CA LEU A 378 17.73 8.61 3.56
C LEU A 378 19.00 8.97 2.76
N GLY A 379 20.17 8.67 3.30
CA GLY A 379 21.47 8.84 2.64
C GLY A 379 21.62 7.95 1.41
N GLU A 380 21.32 6.66 1.52
CA GLU A 380 21.36 5.71 0.40
C GLU A 380 20.42 6.11 -0.73
N ASP A 381 19.22 6.56 -0.39
CA ASP A 381 18.29 7.07 -1.39
C ASP A 381 18.77 8.37 -2.04
N ALA A 382 19.45 9.24 -1.30
CA ALA A 382 20.06 10.45 -1.86
C ALA A 382 21.19 10.09 -2.83
N GLU A 383 22.03 9.11 -2.49
CA GLU A 383 23.14 8.66 -3.34
C GLU A 383 22.64 7.99 -4.62
N LYS A 384 21.64 7.11 -4.51
CA LYS A 384 20.97 6.51 -5.69
C LYS A 384 20.43 7.59 -6.63
N ARG A 385 19.85 8.66 -6.07
CA ARG A 385 19.34 9.79 -6.86
C ARG A 385 20.47 10.61 -7.47
N ARG A 386 21.59 10.81 -6.77
CA ARG A 386 22.78 11.48 -7.32
C ARG A 386 23.33 10.71 -8.53
N VAL A 387 23.54 9.40 -8.38
CA VAL A 387 24.02 8.52 -9.46
C VAL A 387 23.06 8.55 -10.66
N MET A 388 21.76 8.42 -10.39
CA MET A 388 20.73 8.47 -11.44
C MET A 388 20.72 9.82 -12.17
N GLY A 389 20.84 10.93 -11.44
CA GLY A 389 20.93 12.27 -12.01
C GLY A 389 22.13 12.42 -12.94
N GLY A 390 23.30 11.90 -12.55
CA GLY A 390 24.49 11.88 -13.40
C GLY A 390 24.28 11.08 -14.70
N ARG A 391 23.65 9.91 -14.60
CA ARG A 391 23.29 9.10 -15.80
C ARG A 391 22.35 9.85 -16.74
N MET A 392 21.34 10.52 -16.18
CA MET A 392 20.39 11.34 -16.97
C MET A 392 21.07 12.57 -17.60
N GLN A 393 22.02 13.19 -16.90
CA GLN A 393 22.82 14.29 -17.47
C GLN A 393 23.62 13.81 -18.68
N GLY A 394 24.25 12.63 -18.59
CA GLY A 394 24.95 12.04 -19.72
C GLY A 394 24.06 11.83 -20.95
N VAL A 395 22.76 11.53 -20.76
CA VAL A 395 21.79 11.47 -21.87
C VAL A 395 21.57 12.86 -22.49
N VAL A 396 21.41 13.89 -21.67
CA VAL A 396 21.23 15.28 -22.14
C VAL A 396 22.45 15.72 -22.95
N ASP A 397 23.65 15.41 -22.48
CA ASP A 397 24.90 15.79 -23.14
C ASP A 397 25.06 15.10 -24.49
N ARG A 398 24.74 13.79 -24.58
CA ARG A 398 24.74 13.05 -25.85
C ARG A 398 23.69 13.57 -26.83
N GLU A 399 22.47 13.83 -26.37
CA GLU A 399 21.40 14.39 -27.21
C GLU A 399 21.73 15.81 -27.67
N ARG A 400 22.37 16.63 -26.83
CA ARG A 400 22.85 17.97 -27.19
C ARG A 400 23.94 17.90 -28.25
N ALA A 401 24.95 17.04 -28.06
CA ALA A 401 26.03 16.87 -29.03
C ALA A 401 25.51 16.40 -30.41
N MET A 402 24.53 15.49 -30.44
CA MET A 402 23.88 15.08 -31.68
C MET A 402 23.03 16.19 -32.31
N ALA A 403 22.26 16.92 -31.50
CA ALA A 403 21.44 18.03 -32.01
C ALA A 403 22.30 19.15 -32.61
N GLU A 404 23.48 19.43 -32.05
CA GLU A 404 24.42 20.39 -32.60
C GLU A 404 25.04 19.91 -33.93
N ARG A 405 25.31 18.61 -34.07
CA ARG A 405 25.80 18.04 -35.35
C ARG A 405 24.73 18.12 -36.43
N GLU A 406 23.52 17.65 -36.14
CA GLU A 406 22.38 17.69 -37.06
C GLU A 406 22.05 19.15 -37.45
N GLY A 407 22.11 20.09 -36.51
CA GLY A 407 21.90 21.51 -36.79
C GLY A 407 22.97 22.13 -37.71
N ARG A 408 24.25 21.70 -37.61
CA ARG A 408 25.31 22.13 -38.54
C ARG A 408 25.08 21.56 -39.93
N GLU A 409 24.75 20.27 -40.03
CA GLU A 409 24.44 19.63 -41.33
C GLU A 409 23.20 20.25 -42.00
N GLU A 410 22.15 20.58 -41.24
CA GLU A 410 20.98 21.30 -41.75
C GLU A 410 21.35 22.71 -42.24
N ALA A 411 22.20 23.42 -41.51
CA ALA A 411 22.67 24.75 -41.91
C ALA A 411 23.55 24.70 -43.18
N GLU A 412 24.43 23.71 -43.29
CA GLU A 412 25.25 23.48 -44.49
C GLU A 412 24.38 23.12 -45.70
N ARG A 413 23.39 22.22 -45.55
CA ARG A 413 22.45 21.91 -46.64
C ARG A 413 21.64 23.12 -47.06
N ALA A 414 21.10 23.88 -46.10
CA ALA A 414 20.35 25.10 -46.38
C ALA A 414 21.22 26.15 -47.09
N PHE A 415 22.50 26.26 -46.72
CA PHE A 415 23.46 27.13 -47.39
C PHE A 415 23.71 26.70 -48.84
N TRP A 416 23.94 25.40 -49.09
CA TRP A 416 24.13 24.88 -50.44
C TRP A 416 22.87 25.00 -51.32
N GLU A 417 21.69 24.74 -50.78
CA GLU A 417 20.41 24.93 -51.48
C GLU A 417 20.19 26.40 -51.85
N ALA A 418 20.39 27.33 -50.91
CA ALA A 418 20.27 28.77 -51.18
C ALA A 418 21.30 29.27 -52.21
N SER A 419 22.51 28.72 -52.21
CA SER A 419 23.54 29.03 -53.21
C SER A 419 23.23 28.46 -54.59
N MET A 420 22.50 27.35 -54.68
CA MET A 420 22.05 26.77 -55.96
C MET A 420 20.82 27.50 -56.52
N GLU A 421 19.93 28.01 -55.68
CA GLU A 421 18.75 28.78 -56.10
C GLU A 421 19.09 30.20 -56.57
N SER A 422 20.26 30.72 -56.20
CA SER A 422 20.72 32.07 -56.57
C SER A 422 21.60 32.10 -57.83
N ALA A 423 21.94 30.94 -58.40
CA ALA A 423 22.71 30.77 -59.64
C ALA A 423 21.79 30.40 -60.80
#